data_AF-M3CX51-F1
#
_entry.id   AF-M3CX51-F1
#
_cell.length_a   1.000
_cell.length_b   1.000
_cell.length_c   1.000
_cell.angle_alpha   90.00
_cell.angle_beta   90.00
_cell.angle_gamma   90.00
#
_symmetry.space_group_name_H-M   'P 1'
#
loop_
_entity.id
_entity.type
_entity.pdbx_description
1 polymer ?
#
loop_
_entity_poly.entity_id
_entity_poly.type
_entity_poly.pdbx_seq_one_letter_code
_entity_poly.pdbx_strand_id
1 'polypeptide(L)'
;MAPTRTNSDDDNRHAVPSLEEIIFSCGICQATVSELYPAHENHPASHAADDDDGMGIKLWIGNCVHVFCGRHVEGGGVPFHSSSDPPQAECPVCVRSENNHDVRNLYGIRGLTQDKMDPAIPSIYVKCPPVSLDGNDAGVEALRFQYSRMKCYSQDVSRRWKSADRKRRAMENVLHKERKLHRQLEADYQELQKQKEEAEKKLLGWEGRKGQIKHYMGAVAEMAADIQVRSPSLLISKAR
;
A
#
# COMPACT_ATOMS: atom_id res chain seq x y z
N MET A 1 -8.46 -5.15 -34.83
CA MET A 1 -9.37 -4.32 -34.02
C MET A 1 -8.58 -3.80 -32.83
N ALA A 2 -8.30 -2.49 -32.78
CA ALA A 2 -7.60 -1.88 -31.66
C ALA A 2 -8.57 -1.69 -30.48
N PRO A 3 -8.16 -1.93 -29.24
CA PRO A 3 -9.03 -1.72 -28.10
C PRO A 3 -9.29 -0.22 -27.93
N THR A 4 -10.56 0.12 -27.86
CA THR A 4 -11.11 1.45 -27.59
C THR A 4 -10.51 1.97 -26.30
N ARG A 5 -9.87 3.15 -26.36
CA ARG A 5 -9.49 3.92 -25.16
C ARG A 5 -10.76 4.22 -24.39
N THR A 6 -10.98 3.50 -23.30
CA THR A 6 -11.92 3.92 -22.28
C THR A 6 -11.36 5.20 -21.68
N ASN A 7 -11.91 6.34 -22.09
CA ASN A 7 -11.76 7.57 -21.33
C ASN A 7 -12.33 7.27 -19.95
N SER A 8 -11.45 7.09 -18.98
CA SER A 8 -11.82 6.93 -17.59
C SER A 8 -12.42 8.26 -17.11
N ASP A 9 -13.74 8.33 -17.09
CA ASP A 9 -14.54 9.34 -16.36
C ASP A 9 -14.32 9.30 -14.84
N ASP A 10 -13.27 8.63 -14.37
CA ASP A 10 -12.84 8.53 -12.98
C ASP A 10 -11.95 9.72 -12.56
N ASP A 11 -11.52 10.56 -13.49
CA ASP A 11 -10.71 11.75 -13.19
C ASP A 11 -11.56 12.88 -12.54
N ASN A 12 -12.90 12.76 -12.56
CA ASN A 12 -13.83 13.80 -12.14
C ASN A 12 -14.35 13.68 -10.70
N ARG A 13 -13.86 12.71 -9.90
CA ARG A 13 -14.22 12.58 -8.46
C ARG A 13 -13.11 13.01 -7.52
N HIS A 14 -12.02 13.55 -8.03
CA HIS A 14 -10.89 13.94 -7.20
C HIS A 14 -10.90 15.45 -6.98
N ALA A 15 -11.52 15.83 -5.86
CA ALA A 15 -11.56 17.21 -5.40
C ALA A 15 -10.15 17.82 -5.48
N VAL A 16 -10.05 18.96 -6.16
CA VAL A 16 -8.84 19.77 -6.18
C VAL A 16 -8.50 20.10 -4.73
N PRO A 17 -7.28 19.80 -4.24
CA PRO A 17 -6.92 20.15 -2.88
C PRO A 17 -7.06 21.66 -2.69
N SER A 18 -7.61 22.05 -1.54
CA SER A 18 -7.67 23.47 -1.19
C SER A 18 -6.26 24.04 -1.12
N LEU A 19 -6.13 25.36 -1.21
CA LEU A 19 -4.81 25.96 -1.18
C LEU A 19 -4.14 25.77 0.18
N GLU A 20 -4.92 25.78 1.25
CA GLU A 20 -4.47 25.53 2.63
C GLU A 20 -3.90 24.10 2.77
N GLU A 21 -4.55 23.10 2.19
CA GLU A 21 -4.03 21.71 2.14
C GLU A 21 -2.69 21.61 1.41
N ILE A 22 -2.44 22.49 0.42
CA ILE A 22 -1.17 22.53 -0.33
C ILE A 22 -0.10 23.26 0.49
N ILE A 23 -0.41 24.43 1.06
CA ILE A 23 0.53 25.25 1.84
C ILE A 23 0.99 24.49 3.08
N PHE A 24 0.07 23.82 3.78
CA PHE A 24 0.36 23.00 4.95
C PHE A 24 0.57 21.52 4.59
N SER A 25 1.11 21.24 3.41
CA SER A 25 1.57 19.89 3.06
C SER A 25 3.01 19.66 3.49
N CYS A 26 3.38 18.41 3.71
CA CYS A 26 4.76 18.07 4.01
C CYS A 26 5.68 18.38 2.82
N GLY A 27 6.69 19.22 3.02
CA GLY A 27 7.67 19.59 1.99
C GLY A 27 8.52 18.44 1.43
N ILE A 28 8.41 17.23 1.98
CA ILE A 28 9.18 16.05 1.57
C ILE A 28 8.30 15.04 0.82
N CYS A 29 7.26 14.51 1.47
CA CYS A 29 6.37 13.51 0.85
C CYS A 29 5.08 14.09 0.28
N GLN A 30 4.84 15.41 0.41
CA GLN A 30 3.64 16.10 -0.05
C GLN A 30 2.33 15.58 0.58
N ALA A 31 2.44 14.87 1.72
CA ALA A 31 1.28 14.44 2.48
C ALA A 31 0.54 15.66 3.02
N THR A 32 -0.77 15.71 2.78
CA THR A 32 -1.60 16.84 3.19
C THR A 32 -2.28 16.57 4.54
N VAL A 33 -2.85 17.59 5.17
CA VAL A 33 -3.48 17.46 6.49
C VAL A 33 -4.59 16.42 6.47
N SER A 34 -5.44 16.44 5.45
CA SER A 34 -6.50 15.44 5.27
C SER A 34 -6.01 14.00 5.08
N GLU A 35 -4.79 13.80 4.56
CA GLU A 35 -4.20 12.46 4.40
C GLU A 35 -3.57 11.95 5.70
N LEU A 36 -3.04 12.86 6.53
CA LEU A 36 -2.47 12.53 7.83
C LEU A 36 -3.56 12.31 8.88
N TYR A 37 -4.66 13.05 8.78
CA TYR A 37 -5.81 13.00 9.65
C TYR A 37 -7.09 12.74 8.83
N PRO A 38 -7.30 11.50 8.35
CA PRO A 38 -8.54 11.15 7.68
C PRO A 38 -9.69 11.37 8.65
N ALA A 39 -10.74 12.07 8.22
CA ALA A 39 -11.98 12.10 9.00
C ALA A 39 -12.40 10.64 9.23
N HIS A 40 -12.55 10.24 10.50
CA HIS A 40 -13.08 8.94 10.84
C HIS A 40 -14.52 8.86 10.29
N GLU A 41 -14.68 8.38 9.06
CA GLU A 41 -15.97 7.95 8.54
C GLU A 41 -16.42 6.77 9.39
N ASN A 42 -17.26 7.05 10.38
CA ASN A 42 -18.17 6.12 11.07
C ASN A 42 -17.71 4.66 11.10
N HIS A 43 -16.72 4.34 11.92
CA HIS A 43 -16.64 2.99 12.47
C HIS A 43 -17.68 2.89 13.60
N PRO A 44 -18.73 2.06 13.50
CA PRO A 44 -19.78 1.96 14.53
C PRO A 44 -19.32 1.11 15.74
N ALA A 45 -18.03 1.15 16.08
CA ALA A 45 -17.43 0.31 17.11
C ALA A 45 -16.52 1.07 18.09
N SER A 46 -16.64 2.40 18.17
CA SER A 46 -15.94 3.20 19.18
C SER A 46 -16.96 3.97 20.02
N HIS A 47 -17.41 3.32 21.08
CA HIS A 47 -18.03 3.99 22.22
C HIS A 47 -16.97 4.84 22.94
N ALA A 48 -16.87 6.11 22.59
CA ALA A 48 -16.45 7.17 23.49
C ALA A 48 -16.69 8.50 22.79
N ALA A 49 -17.75 9.19 23.20
CA ALA A 49 -17.74 10.64 23.19
C ALA A 49 -16.75 11.04 24.29
N ASP A 50 -15.50 11.25 23.91
CA ASP A 50 -14.50 11.89 24.76
C ASP A 50 -13.63 12.77 23.85
N ASP A 51 -13.58 14.06 24.17
CA ASP A 51 -12.97 15.15 23.40
C ASP A 51 -11.42 15.14 23.49
N ASP A 52 -10.80 13.96 23.35
CA ASP A 52 -9.36 13.84 23.24
C ASP A 52 -9.04 12.91 22.06
N ASP A 53 -8.86 13.51 20.89
CA ASP A 53 -8.33 12.87 19.70
C ASP A 53 -6.89 12.43 20.01
N GLY A 54 -6.73 11.28 20.66
CA GLY A 54 -5.46 10.65 21.04
C GLY A 54 -4.54 10.31 19.86
N MET A 55 -4.85 10.82 18.67
CA MET A 55 -3.91 10.92 17.57
C MET A 55 -2.85 11.98 17.89
N GLY A 56 -1.65 11.50 18.20
CA GLY A 56 -0.46 12.35 18.33
C GLY A 56 -0.23 13.24 17.10
N ILE A 57 0.53 14.32 17.30
CA ILE A 57 0.81 15.31 16.24
C ILE A 57 1.62 14.63 15.12
N LYS A 58 1.10 14.67 13.89
CA LYS A 58 1.65 14.03 12.69
C LYS A 58 2.28 15.05 11.75
N LEU A 59 1.94 16.32 11.88
CA LEU A 59 2.44 17.40 11.03
C LEU A 59 2.98 18.55 11.89
N TRP A 60 4.12 19.08 11.48
CA TRP A 60 4.87 20.09 12.22
C TRP A 60 5.28 21.22 11.28
N ILE A 61 5.31 22.44 11.82
CA ILE A 61 5.98 23.58 11.21
C ILE A 61 7.12 24.02 12.12
N GLY A 62 8.32 24.17 11.55
CA GLY A 62 9.46 24.72 12.30
C GLY A 62 9.40 26.24 12.36
N ASN A 63 10.12 26.85 13.30
CA ASN A 63 10.37 28.30 13.30
C ASN A 63 11.13 28.79 12.03
N CYS A 64 11.69 27.88 11.24
CA CYS A 64 12.20 28.11 9.88
C CYS A 64 11.12 28.07 8.78
N VAL A 65 9.83 28.09 9.15
CA VAL A 65 8.62 28.06 8.28
C VAL A 65 8.42 26.82 7.41
N HIS A 66 9.33 25.85 7.44
CA HIS A 66 9.16 24.59 6.73
C HIS A 66 8.13 23.67 7.42
N VAL A 67 7.25 23.09 6.60
CA VAL A 67 6.22 22.13 7.04
C VAL A 67 6.64 20.70 6.70
N PHE A 68 6.56 19.78 7.66
CA PHE A 68 6.94 18.37 7.47
C PHE A 68 6.16 17.42 8.37
N CYS A 69 5.97 16.17 7.92
CA CYS A 69 5.30 15.15 8.72
C CYS A 69 6.28 14.35 9.59
N GLY A 70 5.78 13.77 10.67
CA GLY A 70 6.57 13.01 11.65
C GLY A 70 7.38 11.86 11.05
N ARG A 71 6.95 11.30 9.91
CA ARG A 71 7.69 10.25 9.18
C ARG A 71 9.06 10.68 8.68
N HIS A 72 9.32 11.99 8.62
CA HIS A 72 10.61 12.55 8.17
C HIS A 72 11.41 13.18 9.30
N VAL A 73 10.92 13.12 10.54
CA VAL A 73 11.71 13.49 11.71
C VAL A 73 12.62 12.31 12.05
N GLU A 74 13.88 12.59 12.34
CA GLU A 74 14.82 11.55 12.78
C GLU A 74 14.30 10.84 14.03
N GLY A 75 14.39 9.51 14.07
CA GLY A 75 13.79 8.70 15.14
C GLY A 75 12.26 8.49 15.02
N GLY A 76 11.62 9.01 13.97
CA GLY A 76 10.20 8.74 13.65
C GLY A 76 9.19 9.57 14.44
N GLY A 77 9.66 10.55 15.21
CA GLY A 77 8.84 11.46 16.01
C GLY A 77 9.70 12.52 16.69
N VAL A 78 9.05 13.57 17.20
CA VAL A 78 9.78 14.61 17.94
C VAL A 78 10.12 14.07 19.34
N PRO A 79 11.33 14.33 19.88
CA PRO A 79 11.70 13.93 21.24
C PRO A 79 10.73 14.46 22.31
N PHE A 80 10.69 13.77 23.46
CA PHE A 80 9.93 14.23 24.61
C PHE A 80 10.42 15.61 25.07
N HIS A 81 9.48 16.51 25.34
CA HIS A 81 9.74 17.87 25.78
C HIS A 81 8.90 18.19 27.03
N SER A 82 9.31 19.21 27.78
CA SER A 82 8.52 19.72 28.90
C SER A 82 7.22 20.32 28.38
N SER A 83 6.18 20.41 29.23
CA SER A 83 4.91 21.04 28.83
C SER A 83 5.06 22.56 28.56
N SER A 84 6.14 23.19 29.03
CA SER A 84 6.37 24.63 28.90
C SER A 84 7.17 25.01 27.65
N ASP A 85 7.95 24.09 27.10
CA ASP A 85 8.82 24.35 25.95
C ASP A 85 8.27 23.70 24.68
N PRO A 86 8.39 24.36 23.52
CA PRO A 86 8.01 23.75 22.27
C PRO A 86 8.90 22.53 21.99
N PRO A 87 8.36 21.49 21.33
CA PRO A 87 9.15 20.38 20.85
C PRO A 87 10.33 20.86 19.99
N GLN A 88 11.48 20.18 20.09
CA GLN A 88 12.69 20.55 19.36
C GLN A 88 13.22 19.37 18.54
N ALA A 89 13.46 19.61 17.25
CA ALA A 89 14.19 18.67 16.39
C ALA A 89 14.82 19.40 15.20
N GLU A 90 15.72 18.72 14.49
CA GLU A 90 16.26 19.20 13.22
C GLU A 90 15.15 19.30 12.16
N CYS A 91 15.22 20.31 11.32
CA CYS A 91 14.28 20.44 10.21
C CYS A 91 14.75 19.59 9.02
N PRO A 92 14.02 18.53 8.62
CA PRO A 92 14.47 17.66 7.54
C PRO A 92 14.46 18.35 6.16
N VAL A 93 13.74 19.46 6.02
CA VAL A 93 13.77 20.29 4.81
C VAL A 93 15.08 21.10 4.75
N CYS A 94 15.47 21.78 5.83
CA CYS A 94 16.74 22.52 5.91
C CYS A 94 17.95 21.60 5.75
N VAL A 95 17.93 20.43 6.38
CA VAL A 95 18.99 19.41 6.21
C VAL A 95 19.11 19.02 4.74
N ARG A 96 17.99 18.80 4.05
CA ARG A 96 17.99 18.40 2.63
C ARG A 96 18.40 19.51 1.67
N SER A 97 17.98 20.76 1.91
CA SER A 97 18.22 21.88 0.99
C SER A 97 19.58 22.52 1.18
N GLU A 98 20.02 22.66 2.42
CA GLU A 98 21.17 23.49 2.81
C GLU A 98 22.20 22.75 3.66
N ASN A 99 21.98 21.45 3.96
CA ASN A 99 22.80 20.69 4.91
C ASN A 99 22.89 21.38 6.28
N ASN A 100 21.83 22.06 6.69
CA ASN A 100 21.74 22.75 7.96
C ASN A 100 21.05 21.86 9.01
N HIS A 101 21.82 21.47 10.04
CA HIS A 101 21.43 20.59 11.15
C HIS A 101 21.06 21.35 12.43
N ASP A 102 20.77 22.66 12.33
CA ASP A 102 20.30 23.44 13.47
C ASP A 102 18.98 22.87 14.01
N VAL A 103 18.91 22.68 15.33
CA VAL A 103 17.69 22.29 16.04
C VAL A 103 16.68 23.44 16.03
N ARG A 104 15.43 23.14 15.70
CA ARG A 104 14.35 24.12 15.53
C ARG A 104 13.22 23.85 16.52
N ASN A 105 12.58 24.92 16.98
CA ASN A 105 11.30 24.82 17.68
C ASN A 105 10.22 24.42 16.69
N LEU A 106 9.43 23.42 17.07
CA LEU A 106 8.38 22.85 16.24
C LEU A 106 7.01 23.16 16.83
N TYR A 107 6.05 23.43 15.95
CA TYR A 107 4.68 23.76 16.30
C TYR A 107 3.74 22.80 15.58
N GLY A 108 2.79 22.23 16.32
CA GLY A 108 1.92 21.17 15.83
C GLY A 108 0.78 21.66 14.95
N ILE A 109 0.48 20.90 13.89
CA ILE A 109 -0.68 21.13 13.02
C ILE A 109 -1.54 19.86 13.02
N ARG A 110 -2.69 19.91 13.68
CA ARG A 110 -3.68 18.82 13.73
C ARG A 110 -4.81 19.00 12.71
N GLY A 111 -4.98 20.23 12.22
CA GLY A 111 -6.04 20.60 11.30
C GLY A 111 -5.78 21.99 10.70
N LEU A 112 -6.64 22.39 9.76
CA LEU A 112 -6.53 23.68 9.07
C LEU A 112 -7.34 24.79 9.75
N THR A 113 -8.04 24.49 10.84
CA THR A 113 -8.77 25.48 11.65
C THR A 113 -7.89 25.97 12.80
N GLN A 114 -8.12 27.19 13.28
CA GLN A 114 -7.25 27.85 14.25
C GLN A 114 -7.19 27.10 15.61
N ASP A 115 -8.27 26.45 16.01
CA ASP A 115 -8.36 25.57 17.19
C ASP A 115 -7.52 24.29 17.06
N LYS A 116 -7.19 23.89 15.84
CA LYS A 116 -6.40 22.68 15.53
C LYS A 116 -4.95 22.97 15.16
N MET A 117 -4.53 24.22 15.29
CA MET A 117 -3.15 24.63 15.12
C MET A 117 -2.58 25.07 16.46
N ASP A 118 -1.28 24.87 16.65
CA ASP A 118 -0.56 25.44 17.79
C ASP A 118 -0.75 26.98 17.82
N PRO A 119 -1.09 27.57 18.99
CA PRO A 119 -1.30 29.01 19.11
C PRO A 119 -0.10 29.89 18.70
N ALA A 120 1.12 29.35 18.72
CA ALA A 120 2.32 30.05 18.28
C ALA A 120 2.38 30.20 16.74
N ILE A 121 1.59 29.44 15.98
CA ILE A 121 1.49 29.56 14.53
C ILE A 121 0.65 30.81 14.19
N PRO A 122 1.19 31.79 13.45
CA PRO A 122 0.44 32.98 13.10
C PRO A 122 -0.84 32.63 12.31
N SER A 123 -2.00 33.03 12.84
CA SER A 123 -3.31 32.78 12.20
C SER A 123 -3.43 33.38 10.79
N ILE A 124 -2.59 34.37 10.48
CA ILE A 124 -2.51 34.97 9.14
C ILE A 124 -1.98 33.99 8.08
N TYR A 125 -1.28 32.91 8.45
CA TYR A 125 -0.77 31.91 7.51
C TYR A 125 -1.89 31.06 6.88
N VAL A 126 -3.00 30.89 7.59
CA VAL A 126 -4.18 30.16 7.09
C VAL A 126 -5.07 31.06 6.23
N LYS A 127 -4.99 32.37 6.45
CA LYS A 127 -5.77 33.33 5.68
C LYS A 127 -5.13 33.48 4.30
N CYS A 128 -5.90 33.17 3.25
CA CYS A 128 -5.53 33.56 1.90
C CYS A 128 -5.24 35.08 1.91
N PRO A 129 -4.10 35.53 1.37
CA PRO A 129 -3.84 36.95 1.19
C PRO A 129 -5.05 37.60 0.54
N PRO A 130 -5.50 38.76 1.05
CA PRO A 130 -6.68 39.43 0.51
C PRO A 130 -6.47 39.67 -0.99
N VAL A 131 -7.43 39.20 -1.79
CA VAL A 131 -7.46 39.51 -3.23
C VAL A 131 -7.54 41.04 -3.40
N SER A 132 -8.12 41.74 -2.44
CA SER A 132 -8.16 43.20 -2.35
C SER A 132 -7.05 43.72 -1.42
N LEU A 133 -5.82 43.75 -1.91
CA LEU A 133 -4.85 44.73 -1.43
C LEU A 133 -5.36 46.10 -1.91
N ASP A 134 -6.05 46.90 -1.10
CA ASP A 134 -6.83 48.08 -1.56
C ASP A 134 -6.01 49.25 -2.14
N GLY A 135 -4.74 49.04 -2.48
CA GLY A 135 -3.94 49.96 -3.27
C GLY A 135 -4.23 49.83 -4.75
N ASN A 136 -4.52 50.94 -5.42
CA ASN A 136 -4.59 51.03 -6.88
C ASN A 136 -3.20 51.11 -7.53
N ASP A 137 -2.19 50.54 -6.87
CA ASP A 137 -0.79 50.57 -7.28
C ASP A 137 -0.48 49.39 -8.21
N ALA A 138 0.36 49.63 -9.22
CA ALA A 138 0.72 48.61 -10.20
C ALA A 138 1.43 47.40 -9.55
N GLY A 139 2.19 47.62 -8.47
CA GLY A 139 2.86 46.54 -7.75
C GLY A 139 1.88 45.62 -7.03
N VAL A 140 0.80 46.19 -6.50
CA VAL A 140 -0.27 45.44 -5.84
C VAL A 140 -1.02 44.53 -6.82
N GLU A 141 -1.36 45.05 -8.00
CA GLU A 141 -2.03 44.25 -9.03
C GLU A 141 -1.13 43.13 -9.57
N ALA A 142 0.17 43.40 -9.73
CA ALA A 142 1.15 42.39 -10.11
C ALA A 142 1.22 41.24 -9.08
N LEU A 143 1.19 41.54 -7.78
CA LEU A 143 1.19 40.53 -6.72
C LEU A 143 -0.08 39.66 -6.76
N ARG A 144 -1.26 40.27 -6.97
CA ARG A 144 -2.53 39.52 -7.12
C ARG A 144 -2.47 38.55 -8.30
N PHE A 145 -1.97 39.02 -9.43
CA PHE A 145 -1.80 38.20 -10.62
C PHE A 145 -0.85 37.03 -10.34
N GLN A 146 0.35 37.29 -9.83
CA GLN A 146 1.35 36.26 -9.53
C GLN A 146 0.81 35.20 -8.57
N TYR A 147 0.22 35.63 -7.46
CA TYR A 147 -0.37 34.74 -6.47
C TYR A 147 -1.51 33.89 -7.04
N SER A 148 -2.44 34.50 -7.79
CA SER A 148 -3.55 33.80 -8.43
C SER A 148 -3.05 32.71 -9.39
N ARG A 149 -2.03 33.03 -10.21
CA ARG A 149 -1.42 32.07 -11.13
C ARG A 149 -0.70 30.94 -10.39
N MET A 150 0.05 31.25 -9.33
CA MET A 150 0.69 30.25 -8.49
C MET A 150 -0.32 29.33 -7.82
N LYS A 151 -1.41 29.88 -7.26
CA LYS A 151 -2.51 29.11 -6.66
C LYS A 151 -3.08 28.11 -7.65
N CYS A 152 -3.53 28.57 -8.83
CA CYS A 152 -4.11 27.68 -9.84
C CYS A 152 -3.11 26.62 -10.30
N TYR A 153 -1.86 27.02 -10.56
CA TYR A 153 -0.80 26.10 -10.96
C TYR A 153 -0.55 25.01 -9.90
N SER A 154 -0.38 25.40 -8.64
CA SER A 154 -0.14 24.47 -7.54
C SER A 154 -1.30 23.50 -7.35
N GLN A 155 -2.55 23.98 -7.49
CA GLN A 155 -3.74 23.15 -7.42
C GLN A 155 -3.79 22.12 -8.56
N ASP A 156 -3.51 22.54 -9.79
CA ASP A 156 -3.49 21.66 -10.97
C ASP A 156 -2.36 20.63 -10.90
N VAL A 157 -1.15 21.05 -10.52
CA VAL A 157 0.00 20.16 -10.33
C VAL A 157 -0.27 19.15 -9.22
N SER A 158 -0.80 19.60 -8.08
CA SER A 158 -1.14 18.72 -6.96
C SER A 158 -2.19 17.69 -7.35
N ARG A 159 -3.24 18.09 -8.09
CA ARG A 159 -4.27 17.16 -8.60
C ARG A 159 -3.64 16.08 -9.48
N ARG A 160 -2.82 16.49 -10.46
CA ARG A 160 -2.15 15.57 -11.40
C ARG A 160 -1.18 14.64 -10.68
N TRP A 161 -0.36 15.18 -9.79
CA TRP A 161 0.63 14.42 -9.02
C TRP A 161 -0.05 13.38 -8.13
N LYS A 162 -1.09 13.76 -7.36
CA LYS A 162 -1.84 12.81 -6.51
C LYS A 162 -2.51 11.70 -7.34
N SER A 163 -3.07 12.03 -8.51
CA SER A 163 -3.63 11.02 -9.44
C SER A 163 -2.55 10.05 -9.93
N ALA A 164 -1.38 10.56 -10.34
CA ALA A 164 -0.26 9.73 -10.77
C ALA A 164 0.31 8.86 -9.64
N ASP A 165 0.46 9.40 -8.43
CA ASP A 165 0.98 8.65 -7.28
C ASP A 165 0.06 7.51 -6.87
N ARG A 166 -1.27 7.71 -6.91
CA ARG A 166 -2.24 6.62 -6.68
C ARG A 166 -2.12 5.50 -7.71
N LYS A 167 -2.02 5.86 -9.00
CA LYS A 167 -1.84 4.89 -10.09
C LYS A 167 -0.54 4.10 -9.93
N ARG A 168 0.54 4.78 -9.53
CA ARG A 168 1.83 4.15 -9.20
C ARG A 168 1.69 3.16 -8.04
N ARG A 169 1.09 3.55 -6.91
CA ARG A 169 0.86 2.65 -5.76
C ARG A 169 -0.01 1.44 -6.11
N ALA A 170 -1.07 1.65 -6.91
CA ALA A 170 -1.91 0.56 -7.39
C ALA A 170 -1.12 -0.44 -8.24
N MET A 171 -0.30 0.05 -9.17
CA MET A 171 0.56 -0.78 -10.01
C MET A 171 1.60 -1.55 -9.19
N GLU A 172 2.23 -0.92 -8.19
CA GLU A 172 3.19 -1.57 -7.29
C GLU A 172 2.53 -2.70 -6.49
N ASN A 173 1.30 -2.48 -6.00
CA ASN A 173 0.53 -3.51 -5.30
C ASN A 173 0.17 -4.69 -6.20
N VAL A 174 -0.22 -4.44 -7.45
CA VAL A 174 -0.48 -5.50 -8.44
C VAL A 174 0.80 -6.28 -8.73
N LEU A 175 1.90 -5.58 -9.01
CA LEU A 175 3.20 -6.22 -9.26
C LEU A 175 3.66 -7.09 -8.08
N HIS A 176 3.45 -6.63 -6.84
CA HIS A 176 3.76 -7.42 -5.65
C HIS A 176 2.94 -8.71 -5.58
N LYS A 177 1.64 -8.64 -5.88
CA LYS A 177 0.75 -9.82 -5.92
C LYS A 177 1.16 -10.80 -7.02
N GLU A 178 1.44 -10.31 -8.23
CA GLU A 178 1.93 -11.13 -9.35
C GLU A 178 3.24 -11.85 -9.01
N ARG A 179 4.20 -11.16 -8.39
CA ARG A 179 5.45 -11.78 -7.93
C ARG A 179 5.23 -12.85 -6.86
N LYS A 180 4.19 -12.72 -6.03
CA LYS A 180 3.84 -13.74 -5.05
C LYS A 180 3.22 -14.97 -5.74
N LEU A 181 2.30 -14.75 -6.69
CA LEU A 181 1.66 -15.81 -7.46
C LEU A 181 2.68 -16.58 -8.31
N HIS A 182 3.60 -15.88 -8.99
CA HIS A 182 4.65 -16.53 -9.78
C HIS A 182 5.50 -17.48 -8.93
N ARG A 183 5.92 -17.04 -7.73
CA ARG A 183 6.71 -17.89 -6.82
C ARG A 183 5.94 -19.13 -6.35
N GLN A 184 4.63 -19.00 -6.14
CA GLN A 184 3.78 -20.15 -5.79
C GLN A 184 3.65 -21.11 -6.97
N LEU A 185 3.34 -20.60 -8.16
CA LEU A 185 3.19 -21.41 -9.37
C LEU A 185 4.49 -22.14 -9.73
N GLU A 186 5.64 -21.49 -9.55
CA GLU A 186 6.95 -22.10 -9.79
C GLU A 186 7.24 -23.23 -8.81
N ALA A 187 6.89 -23.07 -7.53
CA ALA A 187 7.01 -24.14 -6.53
C ALA A 187 6.07 -25.32 -6.84
N ASP A 188 4.81 -25.04 -7.20
CA ASP A 188 3.84 -26.07 -7.58
C ASP A 188 4.28 -26.83 -8.84
N TYR A 189 4.84 -26.12 -9.82
CA TYR A 189 5.39 -26.73 -11.03
C TYR A 189 6.55 -27.69 -10.73
N GLN A 190 7.49 -27.28 -9.88
CA GLN A 190 8.62 -28.14 -9.47
C GLN A 190 8.15 -29.38 -8.72
N GLU A 191 7.16 -29.25 -7.83
CA GLU A 191 6.59 -30.38 -7.10
C GLU A 191 5.87 -31.36 -8.05
N LEU A 192 5.05 -30.85 -8.97
CA LEU A 192 4.40 -31.67 -10.00
C LEU A 192 5.42 -32.39 -10.89
N GLN A 193 6.51 -31.72 -11.25
CA GLN A 193 7.58 -32.32 -12.05
C GLN A 193 8.23 -33.48 -11.31
N LYS A 194 8.52 -33.32 -10.01
CA LYS A 194 9.04 -34.41 -9.18
C LYS A 194 8.08 -35.58 -9.07
N GLN A 195 6.78 -35.33 -8.85
CA GLN A 195 5.77 -36.37 -8.78
C GLN A 195 5.64 -37.14 -10.10
N LYS A 196 5.72 -36.43 -11.23
CA LYS A 196 5.74 -37.04 -12.56
C LYS A 196 6.94 -37.98 -12.72
N GLU A 197 8.15 -37.53 -12.39
CA GLU A 197 9.36 -38.35 -12.46
C GLU A 197 9.27 -39.60 -11.57
N GLU A 198 8.72 -39.48 -10.37
CA GLU A 198 8.49 -40.62 -9.48
C GLU A 198 7.46 -41.61 -10.04
N ALA A 199 6.38 -41.11 -10.64
CA ALA A 199 5.36 -41.94 -11.28
C ALA A 199 5.92 -42.68 -12.51
N GLU A 200 6.72 -42.00 -13.33
CA GLU A 200 7.39 -42.60 -14.50
C GLU A 200 8.36 -43.72 -14.08
N LYS A 201 9.16 -43.51 -13.03
CA LYS A 201 10.03 -44.55 -12.46
C LYS A 201 9.24 -45.77 -11.98
N LYS A 202 8.11 -45.54 -11.30
CA LYS A 202 7.23 -46.63 -10.85
C LYS A 202 6.64 -47.38 -12.06
N LEU A 203 6.19 -46.66 -13.08
CA LEU A 203 5.61 -47.23 -14.29
C LEU A 203 6.64 -48.12 -15.02
N LEU A 204 7.85 -47.62 -15.24
CA LEU A 204 8.96 -48.40 -15.81
C LEU A 204 9.24 -49.67 -14.98
N GLY A 205 9.23 -49.56 -13.65
CA GLY A 205 9.39 -50.71 -12.75
C GLY A 205 8.25 -51.74 -12.86
N TRP A 206 7.01 -51.32 -13.14
CA TRP A 206 5.89 -52.22 -13.41
C TRP A 206 5.99 -52.85 -14.81
N GLU A 207 6.37 -52.08 -15.83
CA GLU A 207 6.57 -52.58 -17.18
C GLU A 207 7.67 -53.65 -17.24
N GLY A 208 8.79 -53.45 -16.55
CA GLY A 208 9.86 -54.45 -16.45
C GLY A 208 9.39 -55.75 -15.79
N ARG A 209 8.49 -55.68 -14.80
CA ARG A 209 7.93 -56.86 -14.11
C ARG A 209 6.79 -57.54 -14.88
N LYS A 210 6.23 -56.89 -15.89
CA LYS A 210 5.05 -57.36 -16.63
C LYS A 210 5.24 -58.75 -17.24
N GLY A 211 6.41 -59.01 -17.82
CA GLY A 211 6.72 -60.33 -18.41
C GLY A 211 6.75 -61.45 -17.38
N GLN A 212 7.36 -61.18 -16.22
CA GLN A 212 7.48 -62.13 -15.12
C GLN A 212 6.12 -62.43 -14.48
N ILE A 213 5.30 -61.40 -14.26
CA ILE A 213 3.91 -61.55 -13.78
C ILE A 213 3.10 -62.39 -14.77
N LYS A 214 3.19 -62.10 -16.08
CA LYS A 214 2.47 -62.86 -17.12
C LYS A 214 2.88 -64.33 -17.14
N HIS A 215 4.17 -64.62 -16.95
CA HIS A 215 4.67 -65.99 -16.84
C HIS A 215 4.06 -66.73 -15.64
N TYR A 216 4.12 -66.14 -14.43
CA TYR A 216 3.54 -66.76 -13.24
C TYR A 216 2.01 -66.92 -13.34
N MET A 217 1.30 -65.94 -13.90
CA MET A 217 -0.14 -66.05 -14.14
C MET A 217 -0.48 -67.19 -15.11
N GLY A 218 0.32 -67.38 -16.17
CA GLY A 218 0.17 -68.51 -17.09
C GLY A 218 0.34 -69.85 -16.38
N ALA A 219 1.40 -70.01 -15.59
CA ALA A 219 1.65 -71.22 -14.81
C ALA A 219 0.52 -71.53 -13.82
N VAL A 220 -0.03 -70.50 -13.14
CA VAL A 220 -1.18 -70.67 -12.24
C VAL A 220 -2.45 -71.09 -13.00
N ALA A 221 -2.68 -70.53 -14.20
CA ALA A 221 -3.80 -70.93 -15.03
C ALA A 221 -3.70 -72.40 -15.49
N GLU A 222 -2.50 -72.85 -15.86
CA GLU A 222 -2.22 -74.26 -16.19
C GLU A 222 -2.46 -75.17 -14.98
N MET A 223 -1.94 -74.80 -13.80
CA MET A 223 -2.19 -75.55 -12.57
C MET A 223 -3.68 -75.62 -12.21
N ALA A 224 -4.43 -74.54 -12.41
CA ALA A 224 -5.87 -74.51 -12.16
C ALA A 224 -6.66 -75.42 -13.11
N ALA A 225 -6.26 -75.47 -14.39
CA ALA A 225 -6.83 -76.38 -15.38
C ALA A 225 -6.57 -77.84 -15.01
N ASP A 226 -5.34 -78.17 -14.60
CA ASP A 226 -4.97 -79.51 -14.14
C ASP A 226 -5.78 -79.95 -12.90
N ILE A 227 -6.00 -79.05 -11.94
CA ILE A 227 -6.82 -79.32 -10.76
C ILE A 227 -8.28 -79.58 -11.16
N GLN A 228 -8.84 -78.83 -12.11
CA GLN A 228 -10.21 -79.04 -12.61
C GLN A 228 -10.35 -80.36 -13.36
N VAL A 229 -9.37 -80.72 -14.20
CA VAL A 229 -9.33 -82.00 -14.94
C VAL A 229 -9.14 -83.19 -13.99
N ARG A 230 -8.41 -83.02 -12.89
CA ARG A 230 -8.23 -84.06 -11.85
C ARG A 230 -9.34 -84.11 -10.81
N SER A 231 -10.22 -83.09 -10.73
CA SER A 231 -11.33 -83.02 -9.77
C SER A 231 -12.74 -83.35 -10.29
N PRO A 232 -12.99 -84.26 -11.26
CA PRO A 232 -14.32 -84.85 -11.38
C PRO A 232 -14.69 -85.76 -10.18
N SER A 233 -13.71 -86.18 -9.38
CA SER A 233 -13.87 -87.24 -8.36
C SER A 233 -13.90 -86.77 -6.90
N LEU A 234 -13.69 -85.47 -6.62
CA LEU A 234 -13.71 -84.94 -5.24
C LEU A 234 -15.06 -84.34 -4.80
N LEU A 235 -16.08 -84.35 -5.67
CA LEU A 235 -17.46 -83.96 -5.31
C LEU A 235 -18.39 -85.15 -5.02
N ILE A 236 -17.90 -86.40 -5.00
CA ILE A 236 -18.74 -87.60 -4.75
C ILE A 236 -18.59 -88.17 -3.32
N SER A 237 -17.74 -87.61 -2.45
CA SER A 237 -17.55 -88.17 -1.09
C SER A 237 -18.25 -87.41 0.05
N LYS A 238 -19.24 -86.55 -0.24
CA LYS A 238 -20.15 -85.99 0.78
C LYS A 238 -21.61 -86.24 0.42
N ALA A 239 -21.99 -87.51 0.38
CA ALA A 239 -23.39 -87.94 0.42
C ALA A 239 -23.50 -89.27 1.16
N ARG A 240 -23.40 -89.22 2.49
CA ARG A 240 -24.11 -90.12 3.42
C ARG A 240 -24.09 -89.55 4.82
#